data_AF-A0A928U0F2-F1
#
_entry.id   AF-A0A928U0F2-F1
#
_cell.length_a   1.000
_cell.length_b   1.000
_cell.length_c   1.000
_cell.angle_alpha   90.00
_cell.angle_beta   90.00
_cell.angle_gamma   90.00
#
_symmetry.space_group_name_H-M   'P 1'
#
loop_
_entity.id
_entity.type
_entity.pdbx_description
1 polymer ?
#
loop_
_entity_poly.entity_id
_entity_poly.type
_entity_poly.pdbx_seq_one_letter_code
_entity_poly.pdbx_strand_id
1 'polypeptide(L)'
;MYVAEKKKLTLRVDSQLIEEAKEYASLNNTSVSQLVEVYLRDLSRRKEIAHTPLVQRLTGIIPPDSDIDDARFQYLLDKYGE
;
A
#
# COMPACT_ATOMS: atom_id res chain seq x y z
N MET A 1 -22.30 -5.35 21.05
CA MET A 1 -21.72 -4.38 20.08
C MET A 1 -20.45 -3.83 20.72
N TYR A 2 -19.26 -4.19 20.19
CA TYR A 2 -17.99 -3.69 20.72
C TYR A 2 -17.76 -2.29 20.13
N VAL A 3 -17.73 -1.26 20.98
CA VAL A 3 -17.25 0.06 20.58
C VAL A 3 -15.78 0.12 20.96
N ALA A 4 -14.89 0.27 19.99
CA ALA A 4 -13.47 0.38 20.26
C ALA A 4 -13.19 1.69 21.01
N GLU A 5 -12.65 1.58 22.22
CA GLU A 5 -12.24 2.73 23.03
C GLU A 5 -11.04 3.43 22.37
N LYS A 6 -11.18 4.73 22.05
CA LYS A 6 -10.08 5.54 21.51
C LYS A 6 -9.28 6.18 22.65
N LYS A 7 -7.96 5.98 22.66
CA LYS A 7 -7.03 6.61 23.62
C LYS A 7 -6.13 7.62 22.91
N LYS A 8 -5.76 8.69 23.62
CA LYS A 8 -4.84 9.72 23.11
C LYS A 8 -3.40 9.26 23.30
N LEU A 9 -2.58 9.40 22.25
CA LEU A 9 -1.15 9.13 22.27
C LEU A 9 -0.41 10.42 21.89
N THR A 10 0.46 10.91 22.76
CA THR A 10 1.28 12.09 22.52
C THR A 10 2.69 11.67 22.15
N LEU A 11 3.18 12.09 20.98
CA LEU A 11 4.49 11.74 20.45
C LEU A 11 5.33 13.01 20.24
N ARG A 12 6.65 12.87 20.38
CA ARG A 12 7.62 13.89 19.93
C ARG A 12 8.16 13.46 18.58
N VAL A 13 8.05 14.32 17.60
CA VAL A 13 8.47 14.09 16.21
C VAL A 13 9.00 15.40 15.65
N ASP A 14 9.82 15.29 14.60
CA ASP A 14 10.36 16.45 13.90
C ASP A 14 9.24 17.38 13.41
N SER A 15 9.41 18.69 13.57
CA SER A 15 8.39 19.68 13.20
C SER A 15 8.12 19.73 11.71
N GLN A 16 9.14 19.54 10.87
CA GLN A 16 8.97 19.52 9.42
C GLN A 16 8.13 18.31 9.00
N LEU A 17 8.41 17.14 9.58
CA LEU A 17 7.64 15.93 9.32
C LEU A 17 6.16 16.08 9.72
N ILE A 18 5.87 16.81 10.79
CA ILE A 18 4.48 17.10 11.20
C ILE A 18 3.74 17.91 10.13
N GLU A 19 4.40 18.92 9.54
CA GLU A 19 3.79 19.74 8.50
C GLU A 19 3.60 18.97 7.19
N GLU A 20 4.59 18.20 6.76
CA GLU A 20 4.47 17.30 5.60
C GLU A 20 3.29 16.31 5.77
N ALA A 21 3.15 15.74 6.96
CA ALA A 21 2.05 14.80 7.25
C ALA A 21 0.68 15.50 7.22
N LYS A 22 0.58 16.74 7.70
CA LYS A 22 -0.66 17.53 7.63
C LYS A 22 -1.03 17.89 6.20
N GLU A 23 -0.05 18.32 5.39
CA GLU A 23 -0.25 18.64 3.99
C GLU A 23 -0.76 17.42 3.23
N TYR A 24 -0.08 16.28 3.37
CA TYR A 24 -0.53 15.02 2.79
C TYR A 24 -1.95 14.64 3.23
N ALA A 25 -2.24 14.75 4.53
CA ALA A 25 -3.56 14.44 5.06
C ALA A 25 -4.65 15.34 4.45
N SER A 26 -4.37 16.64 4.31
CA SER A 26 -5.31 17.59 3.72
C SER A 26 -5.56 17.30 2.24
N LEU A 27 -4.50 17.03 1.46
CA LEU A 27 -4.62 16.70 0.03
C LEU A 27 -5.44 15.42 -0.19
N ASN A 28 -5.36 14.47 0.75
CA ASN A 28 -6.04 13.17 0.68
C ASN A 28 -7.38 13.14 1.46
N ASN A 29 -7.92 14.29 1.87
CA ASN A 29 -9.17 14.41 2.65
C ASN A 29 -9.19 13.47 3.88
N THR A 30 -8.08 13.39 4.60
CA THR A 30 -7.91 12.56 5.79
C THR A 30 -7.26 13.33 6.93
N SER A 31 -6.96 12.67 8.05
CA SER A 31 -6.30 13.28 9.21
C SER A 31 -5.02 12.54 9.57
N VAL A 32 -4.07 13.24 10.17
CA VAL A 32 -2.84 12.63 10.69
C VAL A 32 -3.15 11.50 11.67
N SER A 33 -4.15 11.69 12.55
CA SER A 33 -4.61 10.64 13.48
C SER A 33 -5.09 9.38 12.74
N GLN A 34 -5.81 9.53 11.62
CA GLN A 34 -6.28 8.40 10.82
C GLN A 34 -5.13 7.71 10.06
N LEU A 35 -4.17 8.47 9.53
CA LEU A 35 -2.96 7.92 8.91
C LEU A 35 -2.17 7.06 9.91
N VAL A 36 -1.94 7.59 11.12
CA VAL A 36 -1.24 6.87 12.19
C VAL A 36 -2.05 5.65 12.64
N GLU A 37 -3.37 5.75 12.77
CA GLU A 37 -4.23 4.61 13.13
C GLU A 37 -4.10 3.48 12.10
N VAL A 38 -4.12 3.80 10.80
CA VAL A 38 -3.93 2.82 9.71
C VAL A 38 -2.56 2.17 9.79
N TYR A 39 -1.50 2.98 9.97
CA TYR A 39 -0.13 2.46 10.08
C TYR A 39 0.06 1.53 11.29
N LEU A 40 -0.42 1.94 12.47
CA LEU A 40 -0.36 1.11 13.68
C LEU A 40 -1.15 -0.20 13.51
N ARG A 41 -2.29 -0.14 12.82
CA ARG A 41 -3.06 -1.35 12.47
C ARG A 41 -2.29 -2.26 11.53
N ASP A 42 -1.58 -1.72 10.54
CA ASP A 42 -0.74 -2.50 9.63
C ASP A 42 0.40 -3.21 10.37
N LEU A 43 1.09 -2.51 11.30
CA LEU A 43 2.15 -3.12 12.12
C LEU A 43 1.66 -4.38 12.87
N SER A 44 0.41 -4.37 13.35
CA SER A 44 -0.19 -5.52 14.04
C SER A 44 -0.52 -6.69 13.10
N ARG A 45 -0.73 -6.42 11.80
CA ARG A 45 -1.09 -7.40 10.77
C ARG A 45 0.13 -8.05 10.10
N ARG A 46 1.32 -7.45 10.22
CA ARG A 46 2.58 -7.96 9.64
C ARG A 46 3.02 -9.36 10.10
N LYS A 47 2.30 -10.01 11.04
CA LYS A 47 2.48 -11.46 11.31
C LYS A 47 1.89 -12.35 10.22
N GLU A 48 0.98 -11.85 9.39
CA GLU A 48 0.45 -12.57 8.23
C GLU A 48 0.85 -11.80 6.97
N ILE A 49 2.01 -12.15 6.41
CA ILE A 49 2.40 -11.68 5.08
C ILE A 49 1.54 -12.45 4.06
N ALA A 50 0.27 -12.10 3.97
CA ALA A 50 -0.51 -12.30 2.77
C ALA A 50 -0.42 -10.97 2.01
N HIS A 51 0.11 -11.03 0.79
CA HIS A 51 0.25 -9.92 -0.16
C HIS A 51 -0.81 -8.82 0.00
N THR A 52 -0.44 -7.53 -0.15
CA THR A 52 -1.42 -6.43 -0.08
C THR A 52 -2.56 -6.64 -1.09
N PRO A 53 -3.77 -6.08 -0.89
CA PRO A 53 -4.89 -6.31 -1.82
C PRO A 53 -4.57 -5.96 -3.27
N LEU A 54 -3.71 -4.96 -3.50
CA LEU A 54 -3.21 -4.64 -4.83
C LEU A 54 -2.31 -5.75 -5.38
N VAL A 55 -1.35 -6.21 -4.58
CA VAL A 55 -0.45 -7.30 -4.99
C VAL A 55 -1.23 -8.57 -5.27
N GLN A 56 -2.21 -8.95 -4.44
CA GLN A 56 -3.09 -10.11 -4.69
C GLN A 56 -3.83 -10.01 -6.04
N ARG A 57 -4.37 -8.83 -6.36
CA ARG A 57 -5.02 -8.60 -7.65
C ARG A 57 -4.06 -8.73 -8.83
N LEU A 58 -2.78 -8.40 -8.65
CA LEU A 58 -1.77 -8.43 -9.70
C LEU A 58 -1.11 -9.80 -9.86
N THR A 59 -0.87 -10.52 -8.76
CA THR A 59 -0.15 -11.81 -8.75
C THR A 59 -0.93 -12.97 -9.38
N GLY A 60 -2.24 -12.84 -9.58
CA GLY A 60 -3.08 -13.89 -10.20
C GLY A 60 -3.40 -13.69 -11.68
N ILE A 61 -2.90 -12.61 -12.30
CA ILE A 61 -3.21 -12.28 -13.70
C ILE A 61 -2.41 -13.17 -14.67
N ILE A 62 -1.20 -13.56 -14.27
CA ILE A 62 -0.29 -14.36 -15.09
C ILE A 62 -0.38 -15.83 -14.62
N PRO A 63 -0.76 -16.76 -15.50
CA PRO A 63 -0.76 -18.19 -15.18
C PRO A 63 0.63 -18.66 -14.74
N PRO A 64 0.76 -19.52 -13.72
CA PRO A 64 2.07 -19.98 -13.24
C PRO A 64 2.86 -20.75 -14.30
N ASP A 65 2.18 -21.38 -15.25
CA ASP A 65 2.77 -22.17 -16.34
C ASP A 65 2.94 -21.36 -17.63
N SER A 66 2.77 -20.03 -17.57
CA SER A 66 2.99 -19.19 -18.75
C SER A 66 4.48 -19.05 -19.04
N ASP A 67 4.86 -19.28 -20.30
CA ASP A 67 6.19 -18.94 -20.78
C ASP A 67 6.27 -17.41 -20.95
N ILE A 68 6.65 -16.75 -19.87
CA ILE A 68 6.70 -15.28 -19.78
C ILE A 68 7.71 -14.73 -20.78
N ASP A 69 8.79 -15.47 -21.04
CA ASP A 69 9.88 -15.03 -21.90
C ASP A 69 9.44 -15.04 -23.37
N ASP A 70 8.77 -16.11 -23.82
CA ASP A 70 8.19 -16.19 -25.18
C ASP A 70 7.08 -15.17 -25.39
N ALA A 71 6.16 -15.02 -24.43
CA ALA A 71 5.07 -14.04 -24.51
C ALA A 71 5.59 -12.60 -24.56
N ARG A 72 6.62 -12.30 -23.76
CA ARG A 72 7.30 -11.00 -23.75
C ARG A 72 8.07 -10.76 -25.05
N PHE A 73 8.75 -11.77 -25.56
CA PHE A 73 9.50 -11.68 -26.82
C PHE A 73 8.56 -11.37 -27.99
N GLN A 74 7.44 -12.08 -28.10
CA GLN A 74 6.43 -11.82 -29.13
C GLN A 74 5.80 -10.44 -29.00
N TYR A 75 5.47 -9.98 -27.78
CA TYR A 75 4.98 -8.63 -27.55
C TYR A 75 5.97 -7.54 -27.99
N LEU A 76 7.27 -7.74 -27.71
CA LEU A 76 8.30 -6.79 -28.11
C LEU A 76 8.55 -6.79 -29.62
N LEU A 77 8.47 -7.96 -30.26
CA LEU A 77 8.49 -8.10 -31.71
C LEU A 77 7.32 -7.38 -32.38
N ASP A 78 6.08 -7.61 -31.93
CA ASP A 78 4.90 -6.95 -32.50
C ASP A 78 4.92 -5.42 -32.33
N LYS A 79 5.48 -4.95 -31.21
CA LYS A 79 5.52 -3.52 -30.88
C LYS A 79 6.66 -2.75 -31.54
N TYR A 80 7.81 -3.39 -31.73
CA TYR A 80 9.05 -2.72 -32.15
C TYR A 80 9.79 -3.42 -33.28
N GLY A 81 9.38 -4.62 -33.67
CA GLY A 81 9.88 -5.34 -34.83
C GLY A 81 9.08 -4.89 -36.04
N GLU A 82 9.69 -4.07 -36.87
CA GLU A 82 9.17 -3.76 -38.20
C GLU A 82 9.19 -4.98 -39.14
#